data_AF-A0A968SSC6-F1
#
_entry.id   AF-A0A968SSC6-F1
#
_cell.length_a   1.000
_cell.length_b   1.000
_cell.length_c   1.000
_cell.angle_alpha   90.00
_cell.angle_beta   90.00
_cell.angle_gamma   90.00
#
_symmetry.space_group_name_H-M   'P 1'
#
loop_
_entity.id
_entity.type
_entity.pdbx_description
1 polymer ?
#
loop_
_entity_poly.entity_id
_entity_poly.type
_entity_poly.pdbx_seq_one_letter_code
_entity_poly.pdbx_strand_id
1 'polypeptide(L)'
;MPQTITEYNNNLLESEKDICNKLYQIISNNLPKSDNKIWHGHPVWFLEGNPIVGYSKQKLGIRLMFWSGADFEEVKLNVRGKKFKDASIFYNSILEIDENDLKRWLQKSIEIQWDYKNIVKRKGKLEKLENMNNTSIHDERIAKMTFASVYPHYVTKVEKKGRTKAELHQVIEWLTGHGENKLHELIANNATFETFFKQATLNLNAQLITGVICGYRVEEIKNPLTQKARYLDKLVDELAKGRKLEKIMRIS
;
A
#
# COMPACT_ATOMS: atom_id res chain seq x y z
N MET A 1 -33.70 0.71 -2.82
CA MET A 1 -32.39 0.01 -2.82
C MET A 1 -31.91 -0.06 -1.39
N PRO A 2 -31.37 -1.20 -0.92
CA PRO A 2 -30.87 -1.34 0.44
C PRO A 2 -29.77 -0.31 0.72
N GLN A 3 -29.83 0.33 1.88
CA GLN A 3 -28.86 1.34 2.30
C GLN A 3 -27.74 0.73 3.16
N THR A 4 -28.02 -0.40 3.82
CA THR A 4 -27.06 -1.13 4.65
C THR A 4 -26.82 -2.55 4.16
N ILE A 5 -25.69 -3.16 4.56
CA ILE A 5 -25.39 -4.56 4.23
C ILE A 5 -26.39 -5.51 4.91
N THR A 6 -26.81 -5.19 6.13
CA THR A 6 -27.85 -5.95 6.85
C THR A 6 -29.17 -5.93 6.09
N GLU A 7 -29.62 -4.76 5.61
CA GLU A 7 -30.81 -4.67 4.76
C GLU A 7 -30.64 -5.43 3.44
N TYR A 8 -29.47 -5.38 2.81
CA TYR A 8 -29.20 -6.15 1.60
C TYR A 8 -29.39 -7.65 1.86
N ASN A 9 -28.76 -8.19 2.90
CA ASN A 9 -28.85 -9.60 3.25
C ASN A 9 -30.29 -10.00 3.62
N ASN A 10 -31.01 -9.16 4.38
CA ASN A 10 -32.38 -9.44 4.81
C ASN A 10 -33.42 -9.44 3.68
N ASN A 11 -33.11 -8.83 2.54
CA ASN A 11 -33.98 -8.83 1.36
C ASN A 11 -33.79 -10.06 0.44
N LEU A 12 -32.90 -10.99 0.80
CA LEU A 12 -32.67 -12.23 0.05
C LEU A 12 -33.51 -13.38 0.60
N LEU A 13 -33.62 -14.46 -0.18
CA LEU A 13 -34.20 -15.71 0.31
C LEU A 13 -33.38 -16.25 1.49
N GLU A 14 -34.00 -17.01 2.40
CA GLU A 14 -33.32 -17.43 3.65
C GLU A 14 -31.98 -18.14 3.38
N SER A 15 -31.97 -19.10 2.44
CA SER A 15 -30.73 -19.81 2.04
C SER A 15 -29.64 -18.89 1.48
N GLU A 16 -30.01 -17.80 0.82
CA GLU A 16 -29.08 -16.83 0.22
C GLU A 16 -28.57 -15.84 1.27
N LYS A 17 -29.47 -15.41 2.15
CA LYS A 17 -29.20 -14.58 3.31
C LYS A 17 -28.21 -15.26 4.23
N ASP A 18 -28.34 -16.56 4.48
CA ASP A 18 -27.41 -17.29 5.33
C ASP A 18 -25.99 -17.33 4.75
N ILE A 19 -25.86 -17.56 3.45
CA ILE A 19 -24.57 -17.48 2.73
C ILE A 19 -23.99 -16.07 2.90
N CYS A 20 -24.78 -15.03 2.64
CA CYS A 20 -24.33 -13.64 2.74
C CYS A 20 -23.94 -13.24 4.17
N ASN A 21 -24.67 -13.73 5.18
CA ASN A 21 -24.36 -13.49 6.59
C ASN A 21 -23.04 -14.17 6.99
N LYS A 22 -22.81 -15.42 6.56
CA LYS A 22 -21.54 -16.10 6.81
C LYS A 22 -20.38 -15.39 6.12
N LEU A 23 -20.54 -15.00 4.85
CA LEU A 23 -19.52 -14.22 4.13
C LEU A 23 -19.25 -12.89 4.83
N TYR A 24 -20.29 -12.14 5.20
CA TYR A 24 -20.15 -10.88 5.94
C TYR A 24 -19.33 -11.04 7.22
N GLN A 25 -19.64 -12.06 8.03
CA GLN A 25 -18.93 -12.33 9.28
C GLN A 25 -17.45 -12.65 9.03
N ILE A 26 -17.16 -13.59 8.11
CA ILE A 26 -15.77 -14.00 7.84
C ILE A 26 -14.97 -12.84 7.26
N ILE A 27 -15.52 -12.11 6.29
CA ILE A 27 -14.84 -10.98 5.65
C ILE A 27 -14.54 -9.88 6.69
N SER A 28 -15.55 -9.48 7.47
CA SER A 28 -15.39 -8.39 8.45
C SER A 28 -14.40 -8.76 9.57
N ASN A 29 -14.41 -10.00 10.03
CA ASN A 29 -13.47 -10.47 11.05
C ASN A 29 -12.01 -10.53 10.55
N ASN A 30 -11.79 -10.82 9.27
CA ASN A 30 -10.45 -10.94 8.70
C ASN A 30 -9.93 -9.64 8.06
N LEU A 31 -10.79 -8.63 7.91
CA LEU A 31 -10.43 -7.32 7.36
C LEU A 31 -10.79 -6.17 8.32
N PRO A 32 -10.30 -6.16 9.57
CA PRO A 32 -10.73 -5.19 10.60
C PRO A 32 -10.37 -3.73 10.27
N LYS A 33 -9.45 -3.49 9.33
CA LYS A 33 -9.03 -2.16 8.88
C LYS A 33 -9.74 -1.68 7.60
N SER A 34 -10.71 -2.44 7.11
CA SER A 34 -11.43 -2.10 5.88
C SER A 34 -12.72 -1.35 6.17
N ASP A 35 -13.04 -0.39 5.30
CA ASP A 35 -14.36 0.21 5.24
C ASP A 35 -15.29 -0.71 4.43
N ASN A 36 -16.58 -0.73 4.75
CA ASN A 36 -17.57 -1.46 3.95
C ASN A 36 -18.83 -0.62 3.71
N LYS A 37 -19.48 -0.86 2.56
CA LYS A 37 -20.74 -0.20 2.18
C LYS A 37 -21.45 -0.95 1.07
N ILE A 38 -22.71 -0.57 0.83
CA ILE A 38 -23.37 -0.90 -0.44
C ILE A 38 -22.75 -0.03 -1.55
N TRP A 39 -22.10 -0.68 -2.51
CA TRP A 39 -21.47 -0.03 -3.67
C TRP A 39 -21.96 -0.71 -4.95
N HIS A 40 -22.43 0.08 -5.92
CA HIS A 40 -23.10 -0.44 -7.12
C HIS A 40 -24.18 -1.51 -6.81
N GLY A 41 -24.95 -1.29 -5.75
CA GLY A 41 -26.08 -2.12 -5.37
C GLY A 41 -25.74 -3.40 -4.58
N HIS A 42 -24.49 -3.61 -4.17
CA HIS A 42 -24.10 -4.80 -3.41
C HIS A 42 -23.03 -4.52 -2.34
N PRO A 43 -22.90 -5.38 -1.31
CA PRO A 43 -21.87 -5.25 -0.26
C PRO A 43 -20.44 -5.35 -0.80
N VAL A 44 -19.60 -4.37 -0.48
CA VAL A 44 -18.18 -4.31 -0.86
C VAL A 44 -17.33 -3.75 0.27
N TRP A 45 -16.14 -4.33 0.44
CA TRP A 45 -15.09 -3.90 1.36
C TRP A 45 -13.96 -3.21 0.62
N PHE A 46 -13.40 -2.18 1.26
CA PHE A 46 -12.41 -1.28 0.71
C PHE A 46 -11.20 -1.16 1.65
N LEU A 47 -10.00 -1.16 1.08
CA LEU A 47 -8.79 -0.73 1.77
C LEU A 47 -8.35 0.61 1.19
N GLU A 48 -8.29 1.64 2.03
CA GLU A 48 -7.89 3.01 1.62
C GLU A 48 -8.71 3.55 0.43
N GLY A 49 -9.98 3.12 0.34
CA GLY A 49 -10.89 3.46 -0.76
C GLY A 49 -10.69 2.65 -2.05
N ASN A 50 -9.81 1.64 -2.08
CA ASN A 50 -9.68 0.68 -3.17
C ASN A 50 -10.55 -0.56 -2.88
N PRO A 51 -11.47 -0.97 -3.78
CA PRO A 51 -12.30 -2.15 -3.56
C PRO A 51 -11.44 -3.43 -3.61
N ILE A 52 -11.65 -4.34 -2.65
CA ILE A 52 -10.87 -5.58 -2.55
C ILE A 52 -11.73 -6.83 -2.66
N VAL A 53 -12.87 -6.88 -1.99
CA VAL A 53 -13.79 -8.03 -1.97
C VAL A 53 -15.23 -7.57 -1.81
N GLY A 54 -16.17 -8.31 -2.37
CA GLY A 54 -17.60 -8.07 -2.23
C GLY A 54 -18.39 -9.29 -2.66
N TYR A 55 -19.67 -9.30 -2.33
CA TYR A 55 -20.56 -10.38 -2.77
C TYR A 55 -21.86 -9.84 -3.32
N SER A 56 -22.48 -10.58 -4.24
CA SER A 56 -23.75 -10.19 -4.86
C SER A 56 -24.59 -11.39 -5.26
N LYS A 57 -25.91 -11.26 -5.14
CA LYS A 57 -26.86 -12.23 -5.70
C LYS A 57 -26.88 -12.16 -7.23
N GLN A 58 -26.71 -13.31 -7.88
CA GLN A 58 -26.87 -13.49 -9.33
C GLN A 58 -27.69 -14.75 -9.65
N LYS A 59 -28.02 -14.96 -10.93
CA LYS A 59 -28.80 -16.12 -11.39
C LYS A 59 -28.19 -17.47 -10.97
N LEU A 60 -26.86 -17.57 -10.95
CA LEU A 60 -26.12 -18.79 -10.62
C LEU A 60 -25.90 -19.03 -9.11
N GLY A 61 -26.34 -18.10 -8.25
CA GLY A 61 -26.12 -18.16 -6.80
C GLY A 61 -25.55 -16.85 -6.24
N ILE A 62 -24.96 -16.92 -5.05
CA ILE A 62 -24.23 -15.80 -4.45
C ILE A 62 -22.82 -15.79 -5.02
N ARG A 63 -22.47 -14.73 -5.74
CA ARG A 63 -21.12 -14.51 -6.26
C ARG A 63 -20.26 -13.86 -5.19
N LEU A 64 -19.16 -14.47 -4.80
CA LEU A 64 -18.07 -13.82 -4.08
C LEU A 64 -17.03 -13.36 -5.10
N MET A 65 -16.67 -12.07 -5.06
CA MET A 65 -15.82 -11.42 -6.05
C MET A 65 -14.65 -10.72 -5.38
N PHE A 66 -13.45 -10.93 -5.92
CA PHE A 66 -12.22 -10.23 -5.54
C PHE A 66 -11.73 -9.39 -6.72
N TRP A 67 -11.57 -8.09 -6.53
CA TRP A 67 -11.18 -7.17 -7.61
C TRP A 67 -9.78 -7.46 -8.17
N SER A 68 -8.89 -8.03 -7.38
CA SER A 68 -7.54 -8.41 -7.80
C SER A 68 -7.34 -9.93 -7.87
N GLY A 69 -8.43 -10.69 -7.79
CA GLY A 69 -8.42 -12.14 -7.61
C GLY A 69 -7.79 -12.94 -8.76
N ALA A 70 -7.70 -12.38 -9.96
CA ALA A 70 -7.13 -13.08 -11.12
C ALA A 70 -5.65 -13.43 -10.91
N ASP A 71 -4.94 -12.63 -10.11
CA ASP A 71 -3.52 -12.81 -9.81
C ASP A 71 -3.31 -13.49 -8.42
N PHE A 72 -4.36 -14.05 -7.81
CA PHE A 72 -4.21 -14.82 -6.56
C PHE A 72 -3.64 -16.22 -6.78
N GLU A 73 -3.64 -16.71 -8.04
CA GLU A 73 -3.23 -18.07 -8.42
C GLU A 73 -4.09 -19.17 -7.77
N GLU A 74 -5.36 -18.86 -7.54
CA GLU A 74 -6.32 -19.77 -6.88
C GLU A 74 -7.25 -20.41 -7.92
N VAL A 75 -7.25 -21.74 -7.99
CA VAL A 75 -7.99 -22.51 -9.01
C VAL A 75 -9.51 -22.39 -8.81
N LYS A 76 -9.96 -22.34 -7.56
CA LYS A 76 -11.40 -22.22 -7.22
C LYS A 76 -11.99 -20.85 -7.57
N LEU A 77 -11.18 -19.79 -7.69
CA LEU A 77 -11.58 -18.50 -8.24
C LEU A 77 -11.60 -18.56 -9.77
N ASN A 78 -12.51 -19.39 -10.28
CA ASN A 78 -12.55 -19.83 -11.68
C ASN A 78 -13.27 -18.85 -12.61
N VAL A 79 -14.06 -17.91 -12.08
CA VAL A 79 -14.75 -16.89 -12.88
C VAL A 79 -13.86 -15.66 -12.96
N ARG A 80 -13.13 -15.49 -14.08
CA ARG A 80 -12.15 -14.41 -14.25
C ARG A 80 -12.65 -13.30 -15.17
N GLY A 81 -12.33 -12.06 -14.80
CA GLY A 81 -12.55 -10.89 -15.63
C GLY A 81 -11.71 -10.91 -16.92
N LYS A 82 -12.31 -10.53 -18.05
CA LYS A 82 -11.59 -10.42 -19.34
C LYS A 82 -10.77 -9.13 -19.44
N LYS A 83 -11.34 -8.04 -18.92
CA LYS A 83 -10.77 -6.68 -19.02
C LYS A 83 -10.09 -6.22 -17.73
N PHE A 84 -10.55 -6.73 -16.60
CA PHE A 84 -10.07 -6.39 -15.28
C PHE A 84 -9.45 -7.62 -14.62
N LYS A 85 -8.77 -7.40 -13.51
CA LYS A 85 -8.03 -8.42 -12.75
C LYS A 85 -8.89 -9.10 -11.68
N ASP A 86 -10.21 -9.05 -11.84
CA ASP A 86 -11.12 -9.69 -10.91
C ASP A 86 -11.20 -11.20 -11.10
N ALA A 87 -11.42 -11.91 -10.00
CA ALA A 87 -11.83 -13.30 -10.03
C ALA A 87 -12.96 -13.56 -9.03
N SER A 88 -13.72 -14.61 -9.24
CA SER A 88 -14.90 -14.90 -8.44
C SER A 88 -15.18 -16.40 -8.36
N ILE A 89 -16.04 -16.73 -7.40
CA ILE A 89 -16.65 -18.04 -7.20
C ILE A 89 -18.14 -17.84 -6.90
N PHE A 90 -18.96 -18.85 -7.20
CA PHE A 90 -20.37 -18.87 -6.86
C PHE A 90 -20.65 -19.89 -5.75
N TYR A 91 -21.55 -19.52 -4.85
CA TYR A 91 -22.07 -20.39 -3.80
C TYR A 91 -23.58 -20.52 -3.91
N ASN A 92 -24.07 -21.75 -3.76
CA ASN A 92 -25.49 -22.08 -3.65
C ASN A 92 -25.85 -22.66 -2.28
N SER A 93 -24.84 -22.97 -1.45
CA SER A 93 -25.02 -23.43 -0.08
C SER A 93 -23.89 -22.94 0.83
N ILE A 94 -24.18 -22.78 2.11
CA ILE A 94 -23.21 -22.44 3.17
C ILE A 94 -22.10 -23.49 3.27
N LEU A 95 -22.41 -24.74 2.95
CA LEU A 95 -21.50 -25.88 3.01
C LEU A 95 -20.40 -25.81 1.95
N GLU A 96 -20.60 -25.04 0.88
CA GLU A 96 -19.59 -24.83 -0.17
C GLU A 96 -18.53 -23.81 0.25
N ILE A 97 -18.78 -23.03 1.31
CA ILE A 97 -17.82 -22.05 1.84
C ILE A 97 -16.77 -22.77 2.69
N ASP A 98 -15.61 -23.00 2.09
CA ASP A 98 -14.39 -23.38 2.80
C ASP A 98 -13.76 -22.14 3.44
N GLU A 99 -13.73 -22.11 4.78
CA GLU A 99 -13.19 -20.96 5.52
C GLU A 99 -11.68 -20.79 5.37
N ASN A 100 -10.93 -21.89 5.20
CA ASN A 100 -9.48 -21.81 5.08
C ASN A 100 -9.10 -21.16 3.75
N ASP A 101 -9.78 -21.58 2.68
CA ASP A 101 -9.65 -20.94 1.37
C ASP A 101 -10.05 -19.47 1.43
N LEU A 102 -11.22 -19.16 2.02
CA LEU A 102 -11.68 -17.78 2.11
C LEU A 102 -10.72 -16.89 2.91
N LYS A 103 -10.22 -17.34 4.06
CA LYS A 103 -9.22 -16.60 4.86
C LYS A 103 -7.93 -16.38 4.06
N ARG A 104 -7.45 -17.41 3.35
CA ARG A 104 -6.28 -17.30 2.47
C ARG A 104 -6.50 -16.28 1.34
N TRP A 105 -7.65 -16.29 0.69
CA TRP A 105 -7.98 -15.35 -0.38
C TRP A 105 -8.14 -13.92 0.13
N LEU A 106 -8.70 -13.74 1.34
CA LEU A 106 -8.78 -12.42 1.99
C LEU A 106 -7.38 -11.88 2.29
N GLN A 107 -6.46 -12.71 2.78
CA GLN A 107 -5.06 -12.32 2.96
C GLN A 107 -4.41 -11.93 1.63
N LYS A 108 -4.59 -12.74 0.57
CA LYS A 108 -4.13 -12.38 -0.78
C LYS A 108 -4.76 -11.10 -1.31
N SER A 109 -6.01 -10.78 -0.93
CA SER A 109 -6.67 -9.53 -1.33
C SER A 109 -6.10 -8.29 -0.65
N ILE A 110 -5.52 -8.45 0.54
CA ILE A 110 -4.71 -7.41 1.17
C ILE A 110 -3.39 -7.27 0.42
N GLU A 111 -2.76 -8.39 0.07
CA GLU A 111 -1.39 -8.52 -0.48
C GLU A 111 -1.21 -8.22 -1.98
N ILE A 112 -2.25 -8.44 -2.76
CA ILE A 112 -2.22 -8.35 -4.22
C ILE A 112 -3.36 -7.43 -4.62
N GLN A 113 -3.02 -6.16 -4.83
CA GLN A 113 -4.01 -5.17 -5.23
C GLN A 113 -3.65 -4.53 -6.56
N TRP A 114 -4.64 -4.37 -7.41
CA TRP A 114 -4.63 -3.44 -8.54
C TRP A 114 -5.41 -2.18 -8.15
N ASP A 115 -4.98 -1.03 -8.68
CA ASP A 115 -5.54 0.28 -8.35
C ASP A 115 -6.85 0.54 -9.12
N TYR A 116 -7.94 0.03 -8.57
CA TYR A 116 -9.29 0.29 -9.08
C TYR A 116 -9.79 1.68 -8.71
N LYS A 117 -9.32 2.25 -7.59
CA LYS A 117 -9.69 3.59 -7.13
C LYS A 117 -9.40 4.67 -8.18
N ASN A 118 -8.26 4.58 -8.89
CA ASN A 118 -7.85 5.58 -9.87
C ASN A 118 -8.09 5.16 -11.34
N ILE A 119 -8.77 4.05 -11.59
CA ILE A 119 -8.95 3.50 -12.94
C ILE A 119 -9.60 4.50 -13.91
N VAL A 120 -10.58 5.28 -13.44
CA VAL A 120 -11.27 6.30 -14.24
C VAL A 120 -10.31 7.42 -14.64
N LYS A 121 -9.48 7.88 -13.70
CA LYS A 121 -8.46 8.91 -13.95
C LYS A 121 -7.42 8.43 -14.97
N ARG A 122 -7.11 7.13 -14.98
CA ARG A 122 -6.18 6.49 -15.93
C ARG A 122 -6.84 5.99 -17.21
N LYS A 123 -8.06 6.44 -17.54
CA LYS A 123 -8.79 6.07 -18.76
C LYS A 123 -8.90 4.55 -18.96
N GLY A 124 -9.09 3.80 -17.88
CA GLY A 124 -9.25 2.34 -17.92
C GLY A 124 -7.98 1.53 -17.74
N LYS A 125 -6.80 2.16 -17.63
CA LYS A 125 -5.53 1.46 -17.38
C LYS A 125 -5.42 1.09 -15.90
N LEU A 126 -5.39 -0.21 -15.61
CA LEU A 126 -5.07 -0.75 -14.29
C LEU A 126 -3.56 -0.76 -14.06
N GLU A 127 -3.16 -0.36 -12.86
CA GLU A 127 -1.77 -0.44 -12.40
C GLU A 127 -1.75 -1.24 -11.10
N LYS A 128 -0.79 -2.16 -10.97
CA LYS A 128 -0.66 -2.96 -9.75
C LYS A 128 -0.20 -2.02 -8.65
N LEU A 129 -0.92 -2.00 -7.53
CA LEU A 129 -0.46 -1.33 -6.34
C LEU A 129 0.73 -2.11 -5.83
N GLU A 130 1.87 -1.44 -5.71
CA GLU A 130 2.99 -2.01 -4.98
C GLU A 130 2.55 -2.14 -3.53
N ASN A 131 2.44 -3.38 -3.09
CA ASN A 131 1.66 -3.69 -1.92
C ASN A 131 2.47 -3.35 -0.66
N MET A 132 2.09 -2.24 -0.03
CA MET A 132 2.82 -1.56 1.05
C MET A 132 2.73 -2.24 2.42
N ASN A 133 2.06 -3.40 2.53
CA ASN A 133 1.98 -4.18 3.78
C ASN A 133 2.97 -5.35 3.86
N ASN A 134 3.82 -5.52 2.86
CA ASN A 134 4.92 -6.46 2.94
C ASN A 134 6.16 -5.70 3.41
N THR A 135 6.26 -5.45 4.73
CA THR A 135 7.50 -4.93 5.31
C THR A 135 8.66 -5.79 4.80
N SER A 136 8.61 -7.13 4.84
CA SER A 136 9.71 -7.97 4.36
C SER A 136 10.14 -7.71 2.90
N ILE A 137 9.22 -7.74 1.91
CA ILE A 137 9.62 -7.54 0.50
C ILE A 137 9.97 -6.08 0.19
N HIS A 138 9.26 -5.11 0.78
CA HIS A 138 9.59 -3.70 0.60
C HIS A 138 10.92 -3.35 1.25
N ASP A 139 11.15 -3.84 2.47
CA ASP A 139 12.41 -3.71 3.20
C ASP A 139 13.55 -4.38 2.44
N GLU A 140 13.34 -5.58 1.88
CA GLU A 140 14.32 -6.25 1.02
C GLU A 140 14.61 -5.44 -0.25
N ARG A 141 13.58 -4.82 -0.86
CA ARG A 141 13.77 -3.99 -2.05
C ARG A 141 14.48 -2.68 -1.73
N ILE A 142 14.16 -2.06 -0.59
CA ILE A 142 14.89 -0.89 -0.07
C ILE A 142 16.35 -1.29 0.20
N ALA A 143 16.59 -2.44 0.83
CA ALA A 143 17.92 -2.95 1.12
C ALA A 143 18.76 -3.21 -0.13
N LYS A 144 18.15 -3.79 -1.18
CA LYS A 144 18.82 -4.11 -2.45
C LYS A 144 18.99 -2.90 -3.38
N MET A 145 18.22 -1.83 -3.19
CA MET A 145 18.28 -0.64 -4.04
C MET A 145 19.50 0.22 -3.75
N THR A 146 20.12 0.74 -4.80
CA THR A 146 21.30 1.61 -4.67
C THR A 146 20.89 3.05 -4.40
N PHE A 147 21.57 3.68 -3.44
CA PHE A 147 21.45 5.11 -3.19
C PHE A 147 21.81 5.90 -4.47
N ALA A 148 22.84 5.45 -5.21
CA ALA A 148 23.26 6.02 -6.47
C ALA A 148 22.15 6.11 -7.52
N SER A 149 21.30 5.07 -7.63
CA SER A 149 20.15 5.10 -8.54
C SER A 149 19.03 6.07 -8.11
N VAL A 150 18.88 6.32 -6.81
CA VAL A 150 17.80 7.17 -6.29
C VAL A 150 18.21 8.63 -6.20
N TYR A 151 19.49 8.90 -5.92
CA TYR A 151 20.02 10.23 -5.70
C TYR A 151 19.71 11.24 -6.83
N PRO A 152 19.84 10.91 -8.14
CA PRO A 152 19.47 11.83 -9.23
C PRO A 152 18.00 12.28 -9.16
N HIS A 153 17.11 11.41 -8.66
CA HIS A 153 15.70 11.74 -8.48
C HIS A 153 15.47 12.72 -7.33
N TYR A 154 16.26 12.65 -6.25
CA TYR A 154 16.22 13.65 -5.19
C TYR A 154 16.68 15.02 -5.68
N VAL A 155 17.81 15.07 -6.41
CA VAL A 155 18.33 16.30 -7.01
C VAL A 155 17.28 16.92 -7.93
N THR A 156 16.74 16.13 -8.87
CA THR A 156 15.70 16.61 -9.80
C THR A 156 14.46 17.11 -9.06
N LYS A 157 14.03 16.43 -7.97
CA LYS A 157 12.84 16.81 -7.19
C LYS A 157 13.02 18.17 -6.52
N VAL A 158 14.18 18.44 -5.92
CA VAL A 158 14.45 19.70 -5.22
C VAL A 158 14.69 20.85 -6.21
N GLU A 159 15.43 20.62 -7.29
CA GLU A 159 15.70 21.63 -8.32
C GLU A 159 14.43 22.08 -9.05
N LYS A 160 13.51 21.14 -9.37
CA LYS A 160 12.18 21.47 -9.91
C LYS A 160 11.35 22.36 -8.99
N LYS A 161 11.72 22.48 -7.72
CA LYS A 161 11.05 23.31 -6.71
C LYS A 161 11.88 24.53 -6.32
N GLY A 162 12.90 24.88 -7.11
CA GLY A 162 13.73 26.07 -6.89
C GLY A 162 14.70 25.93 -5.73
N ARG A 163 14.94 24.70 -5.24
CA ARG A 163 15.95 24.39 -4.23
C ARG A 163 17.24 23.92 -4.88
N THR A 164 18.34 23.98 -4.14
CA THR A 164 19.68 23.69 -4.65
C THR A 164 20.16 22.29 -4.22
N LYS A 165 21.10 21.74 -5.00
CA LYS A 165 21.84 20.54 -4.64
C LYS A 165 22.58 20.69 -3.31
N ALA A 166 23.10 21.88 -3.01
CA ALA A 166 23.79 22.18 -1.76
C ALA A 166 22.86 22.06 -0.54
N GLU A 167 21.62 22.58 -0.62
CA GLU A 167 20.62 22.41 0.44
C GLU A 167 20.27 20.92 0.65
N LEU A 168 20.18 20.14 -0.43
CA LEU A 168 19.96 18.70 -0.34
C LEU A 168 21.13 17.99 0.38
N HIS A 169 22.36 18.37 0.08
CA HIS A 169 23.55 17.82 0.74
C HIS A 169 23.57 18.14 2.23
N GLN A 170 23.25 19.38 2.62
CA GLN A 170 23.13 19.75 4.04
C GLN A 170 22.09 18.91 4.79
N VAL A 171 20.96 18.61 4.16
CA VAL A 171 19.93 17.74 4.74
C VAL A 171 20.41 16.30 4.89
N ILE A 172 21.10 15.77 3.87
CA ILE A 172 21.67 14.41 3.91
C ILE A 172 22.75 14.32 5.00
N GLU A 173 23.67 15.28 5.04
CA GLU A 173 24.73 15.36 6.03
C GLU A 173 24.15 15.50 7.44
N TRP A 174 23.16 16.37 7.64
CA TRP A 174 22.49 16.52 8.92
C TRP A 174 21.88 15.19 9.40
N LEU A 175 21.21 14.44 8.51
CA LEU A 175 20.58 13.17 8.86
C LEU A 175 21.60 12.06 9.15
N THR A 176 22.67 11.98 8.35
CA THR A 176 23.51 10.77 8.25
C THR A 176 24.96 10.93 8.71
N GLY A 177 25.42 12.18 8.88
CA GLY A 177 26.83 12.51 9.09
C GLY A 177 27.70 12.38 7.83
N HIS A 178 27.13 12.03 6.67
CA HIS A 178 27.88 11.93 5.43
C HIS A 178 28.13 13.31 4.83
N GLY A 179 29.34 13.83 5.00
CA GLY A 179 29.81 15.01 4.30
C GLY A 179 29.96 14.79 2.78
N GLU A 180 30.18 15.86 2.03
CA GLU A 180 30.16 15.87 0.56
C GLU A 180 31.10 14.82 -0.08
N ASN A 181 32.33 14.69 0.41
CA ASN A 181 33.29 13.71 -0.11
C ASN A 181 32.80 12.27 0.09
N LYS A 182 32.26 11.97 1.27
CA LYS A 182 31.74 10.63 1.59
C LYS A 182 30.49 10.32 0.77
N LEU A 183 29.63 11.32 0.57
CA LEU A 183 28.44 11.18 -0.27
C LEU A 183 28.81 10.85 -1.72
N HIS A 184 29.80 11.55 -2.29
CA HIS A 184 30.29 11.25 -3.64
C HIS A 184 30.93 9.86 -3.75
N GLU A 185 31.70 9.43 -2.75
CA GLU A 185 32.26 8.06 -2.66
C GLU A 185 31.16 6.99 -2.68
N LEU A 186 30.11 7.17 -1.86
CA LEU A 186 28.99 6.23 -1.78
C LEU A 186 28.18 6.15 -3.07
N ILE A 187 28.03 7.27 -3.79
CA ILE A 187 27.39 7.30 -5.11
C ILE A 187 28.26 6.59 -6.15
N ALA A 188 29.57 6.88 -6.19
CA ALA A 188 30.50 6.27 -7.15
C ALA A 188 30.59 4.75 -6.98
N ASN A 189 30.56 4.26 -5.73
CA ASN A 189 30.61 2.84 -5.41
C ASN A 189 29.27 2.11 -5.54
N ASN A 190 28.22 2.76 -6.06
CA ASN A 190 26.85 2.20 -6.15
C ASN A 190 26.35 1.63 -4.81
N ALA A 191 26.65 2.31 -3.69
CA ALA A 191 26.29 1.82 -2.37
C ALA A 191 24.78 1.57 -2.26
N THR A 192 24.40 0.42 -1.71
CA THR A 192 23.01 0.13 -1.35
C THR A 192 22.54 1.03 -0.21
N PHE A 193 21.22 1.20 -0.03
CA PHE A 193 20.70 1.89 1.15
C PHE A 193 21.16 1.23 2.46
N GLU A 194 21.26 -0.10 2.46
CA GLU A 194 21.81 -0.84 3.60
C GLU A 194 23.24 -0.37 3.92
N THR A 195 24.12 -0.34 2.92
CA THR A 195 25.52 0.10 3.08
C THR A 195 25.59 1.57 3.47
N PHE A 196 24.78 2.41 2.82
CA PHE A 196 24.70 3.85 3.07
C PHE A 196 24.34 4.16 4.53
N PHE A 197 23.31 3.50 5.08
CA PHE A 197 22.87 3.70 6.46
C PHE A 197 23.66 2.89 7.50
N LYS A 198 24.38 1.84 7.08
CA LYS A 198 25.33 1.14 7.95
C LYS A 198 26.57 1.98 8.24
N GLN A 199 26.99 2.81 7.28
CA GLN A 199 28.11 3.75 7.44
C GLN A 199 27.68 5.11 8.00
N ALA A 200 26.38 5.34 8.20
CA ALA A 200 25.84 6.60 8.70
C ALA A 200 25.81 6.65 10.23
N THR A 201 26.10 7.84 10.78
CA THR A 201 25.80 8.16 12.18
C THR A 201 24.56 9.04 12.19
N LEU A 202 23.42 8.45 12.56
CA LEU A 202 22.16 9.20 12.57
C LEU A 202 22.16 10.32 13.60
N ASN A 203 21.60 11.46 13.22
CA ASN A 203 21.35 12.56 14.14
C ASN A 203 20.41 12.13 15.28
N LEU A 204 20.68 12.59 16.50
CA LEU A 204 19.80 12.35 17.66
C LEU A 204 18.39 12.94 17.45
N ASN A 205 18.29 14.03 16.69
CA ASN A 205 17.01 14.66 16.36
C ASN A 205 16.27 13.96 15.22
N ALA A 206 16.82 12.92 14.60
CA ALA A 206 16.14 12.17 13.54
C ALA A 206 14.83 11.51 14.03
N GLN A 207 14.74 11.17 15.32
CA GLN A 207 13.51 10.65 15.93
C GLN A 207 12.34 11.65 15.92
N LEU A 208 12.62 12.95 15.75
CA LEU A 208 11.60 14.00 15.64
C LEU A 208 11.01 14.11 14.23
N ILE A 209 11.46 13.27 13.29
CA ILE A 209 10.91 13.20 11.94
C ILE A 209 9.63 12.36 11.98
N THR A 210 8.47 13.01 11.96
CA THR A 210 7.16 12.37 12.05
C THR A 210 6.25 12.71 10.87
N GLY A 211 5.15 11.96 10.77
CA GLY A 211 4.07 12.16 9.82
C GLY A 211 4.17 11.28 8.59
N VAL A 212 3.34 11.59 7.59
CA VAL A 212 3.16 10.70 6.43
C VAL A 212 4.14 11.01 5.30
N ILE A 213 4.76 9.98 4.72
CA ILE A 213 5.54 10.03 3.47
C ILE A 213 5.33 8.74 2.68
N CYS A 214 5.14 8.86 1.36
CA CYS A 214 4.92 7.71 0.47
C CYS A 214 3.82 6.74 0.93
N GLY A 215 2.79 7.23 1.65
CA GLY A 215 1.69 6.43 2.19
C GLY A 215 1.88 5.92 3.63
N TYR A 216 3.09 6.05 4.19
CA TYR A 216 3.42 5.53 5.53
C TYR A 216 3.59 6.63 6.57
N ARG A 217 3.16 6.38 7.81
CA ARG A 217 3.62 7.14 8.98
C ARG A 217 5.01 6.67 9.38
N VAL A 218 5.99 7.55 9.32
CA VAL A 218 7.41 7.14 9.48
C VAL A 218 7.69 6.62 10.89
N GLU A 219 7.04 7.20 11.89
CA GLU A 219 7.12 6.79 13.29
C GLU A 219 6.56 5.37 13.57
N GLU A 220 5.73 4.82 12.69
CA GLU A 220 5.12 3.50 12.84
C GLU A 220 5.88 2.38 12.08
N ILE A 221 6.92 2.73 11.33
CA ILE A 221 7.70 1.76 10.53
C ILE A 221 8.58 0.91 11.45
N LYS A 222 8.34 -0.41 11.45
CA LYS A 222 9.06 -1.37 12.31
C LYS A 222 10.47 -1.68 11.83
N ASN A 223 10.72 -1.69 10.52
CA ASN A 223 12.03 -2.01 9.98
C ASN A 223 12.98 -0.81 10.08
N PRO A 224 14.13 -0.94 10.76
CA PRO A 224 15.03 0.18 10.96
C PRO A 224 15.60 0.77 9.66
N LEU A 225 15.94 -0.06 8.67
CA LEU A 225 16.50 0.44 7.41
C LEU A 225 15.46 1.21 6.59
N THR A 226 14.25 0.65 6.49
CA THR A 226 13.14 1.31 5.78
C THR A 226 12.73 2.60 6.47
N GLN A 227 12.69 2.62 7.81
CA GLN A 227 12.41 3.84 8.56
C GLN A 227 13.45 4.93 8.24
N LYS A 228 14.75 4.57 8.26
CA LYS A 228 15.85 5.48 7.89
C LYS A 228 15.73 6.02 6.46
N ALA A 229 15.41 5.16 5.50
CA ALA A 229 15.17 5.57 4.13
C ALA A 229 13.97 6.53 4.03
N ARG A 230 12.89 6.27 4.78
CA ARG A 230 11.72 7.16 4.83
C ARG A 230 11.98 8.47 5.56
N TYR A 231 12.86 8.51 6.55
CA TYR A 231 13.35 9.78 7.11
C TYR A 231 14.00 10.63 6.02
N LEU A 232 14.89 10.06 5.22
CA LEU A 232 15.52 10.78 4.13
C LEU A 232 14.47 11.28 3.11
N ASP A 233 13.57 10.42 2.65
CA ASP A 233 12.49 10.82 1.73
C ASP A 233 11.64 11.96 2.28
N LYS A 234 11.34 11.92 3.59
CA LYS A 234 10.55 12.94 4.28
C LYS A 234 11.26 14.27 4.27
N LEU A 235 12.55 14.32 4.61
CA LEU A 235 13.32 15.56 4.63
C LEU A 235 13.46 16.15 3.22
N VAL A 236 13.68 15.31 2.20
CA VAL A 236 13.72 15.75 0.80
C VAL A 236 12.36 16.31 0.36
N ASP A 237 11.26 15.69 0.79
CA ASP A 237 9.91 16.18 0.51
C ASP A 237 9.63 17.53 1.20
N GLU A 238 10.06 17.68 2.44
CA GLU A 238 9.96 18.93 3.19
C GLU A 238 10.78 20.06 2.52
N LEU A 239 11.99 19.76 2.06
CA LEU A 239 12.83 20.68 1.30
C LEU A 239 12.15 21.10 -0.01
N ALA A 240 11.66 20.13 -0.78
CA ALA A 240 10.95 20.36 -2.04
C ALA A 240 9.62 21.12 -1.86
N LYS A 241 9.02 21.08 -0.67
CA LYS A 241 7.85 21.88 -0.29
C LYS A 241 8.18 23.31 0.15
N GLY A 242 9.45 23.71 0.08
CA GLY A 242 9.87 25.05 0.44
C GLY A 242 9.96 25.29 1.95
N ARG A 243 10.04 24.25 2.78
CA ARG A 243 10.31 24.45 4.22
C ARG A 243 11.71 25.03 4.42
N LYS A 244 11.88 25.81 5.49
CA LYS A 244 13.18 26.36 5.90
C LYS A 244 14.08 25.26 6.45
N LEU A 245 15.39 25.36 6.24
CA LEU A 245 16.37 24.35 6.63
C LEU A 245 16.36 24.09 8.14
N GLU A 246 16.23 25.12 8.97
CA GLU A 246 16.23 25.01 10.43
C GLU A 246 15.07 24.15 10.93
N LYS A 247 13.90 24.30 10.27
CA LYS A 247 12.73 23.47 10.54
C LYS A 247 12.93 22.04 10.07
N ILE A 248 13.52 21.84 8.88
CA ILE A 248 13.80 20.50 8.32
C ILE A 248 14.76 19.74 9.26
N MET A 249 15.79 20.42 9.74
CA MET A 249 16.83 19.88 10.63
C MET A 249 16.44 19.89 12.11
N ARG A 250 15.19 20.26 12.44
CA ARG A 250 14.66 20.22 13.82
C ARG A 250 15.55 20.99 14.82
N ILE A 251 16.07 22.15 14.41
CA ILE A 251 16.94 23.03 15.21
C ILE A 251 16.14 24.20 15.84
N SER A 252 14.86 24.33 15.51
CA SER A 252 13.96 25.42 15.93
C SER A 252 12.58 24.93 16.32
#